data_AF-A0A9X9WPS5-F1
#
_entry.id   AF-A0A9X9WPS5-F1
#
_cell.length_a   1.000
_cell.length_b   1.000
_cell.length_c   1.000
_cell.angle_alpha   90.00
_cell.angle_beta   90.00
_cell.angle_gamma   90.00
#
_symmetry.space_group_name_H-M   'P 1'
#
loop_
_entity.id
_entity.type
_entity.pdbx_description
1 polymer ?
#
loop_
_entity_poly.entity_id
_entity_poly.type
_entity_poly.pdbx_seq_one_letter_code
_entity_poly.pdbx_strand_id
1 'polypeptide(L)'
;EPPRPPERPQPPPRPPEPPQPPPEPQRNSDLERADRQGARRGRTQVILAWDDRNDLDLAVICPSGERIDFRNRAACGGALDIDRNATGGPTTRTPVENVVFENNPAPGRYRVVVDYFDRADGPTTPYRVTIRQEGQPDRVITGTARQGVRDQVVGEFTVP
;
A
#
# COMPACT_ATOMS: atom_id res chain seq x y z
N GLU A 1 59.45 -13.46 -2.64
CA GLU A 1 58.07 -13.00 -2.44
C GLU A 1 58.06 -11.93 -1.36
N PRO A 2 57.48 -10.73 -1.55
CA PRO A 2 57.39 -9.74 -0.49
C PRO A 2 56.36 -10.19 0.58
N PRO A 3 56.57 -9.86 1.87
CA PRO A 3 55.65 -10.24 2.93
C PRO A 3 54.30 -9.51 2.79
N ARG A 4 53.20 -10.22 3.05
CA ARG A 4 51.86 -9.64 3.08
C ARG A 4 51.76 -8.61 4.21
N PRO A 5 51.14 -7.44 3.97
CA PRO A 5 50.88 -6.49 5.03
C PRO A 5 49.96 -7.11 6.10
N PRO A 6 50.11 -6.71 7.37
CA PRO A 6 49.29 -7.25 8.46
C PRO A 6 47.82 -6.89 8.27
N GLU A 7 46.95 -7.89 8.41
CA GLU A 7 45.50 -7.70 8.44
C GLU A 7 45.12 -6.81 9.65
N ARG A 8 44.27 -5.80 9.40
CA ARG A 8 43.73 -5.00 10.51
C ARG A 8 42.84 -5.89 11.37
N PRO A 9 42.90 -5.77 12.71
CA PRO A 9 42.00 -6.51 13.58
C PRO A 9 40.54 -6.23 13.22
N GLN A 10 39.76 -7.28 12.96
CA GLN A 10 38.33 -7.14 12.79
C GLN A 10 37.70 -6.71 14.13
N PRO A 11 36.75 -5.76 14.14
CA PRO A 11 36.01 -5.45 15.35
C PRO A 11 35.24 -6.68 15.82
N PRO A 12 35.03 -6.85 17.13
CA PRO A 12 34.31 -8.00 17.66
C PRO A 12 32.89 -8.08 17.08
N PRO A 13 32.33 -9.29 16.93
CA PRO A 13 30.94 -9.47 16.53
C PRO A 13 30.04 -8.73 17.53
N ARG A 14 29.06 -7.98 17.02
CA ARG A 14 28.07 -7.33 17.87
C ARG A 14 27.30 -8.42 18.64
N PRO A 15 26.96 -8.19 19.92
CA PRO A 15 26.03 -9.08 20.63
C PRO A 15 24.76 -9.28 19.81
N PRO A 16 24.12 -10.46 19.88
CA PRO A 16 22.81 -10.65 19.27
C PRO A 16 21.86 -9.59 19.83
N GLU A 17 21.23 -8.84 18.94
CA GLU A 17 20.18 -7.89 19.31
C GLU A 17 19.08 -8.68 20.04
N PRO A 18 18.52 -8.14 21.15
CA PRO A 18 17.37 -8.78 21.79
C PRO A 18 16.29 -9.09 20.74
N PRO A 19 15.51 -10.18 20.91
CA PRO A 19 14.39 -10.44 20.03
C PRO A 19 13.54 -9.18 19.99
N GLN A 20 13.40 -8.59 18.81
CA GLN A 20 12.53 -7.44 18.62
C GLN A 20 11.14 -7.85 19.12
N PRO A 21 10.47 -7.01 19.92
CA PRO A 21 9.11 -7.30 20.34
C PRO A 21 8.27 -7.61 19.10
N PRO A 22 7.28 -8.52 19.19
CA PRO A 22 6.32 -8.72 18.12
C PRO A 22 5.81 -7.35 17.65
N PRO A 23 5.66 -7.09 16.34
CA PRO A 23 5.10 -5.83 15.88
C PRO A 23 3.80 -5.61 16.65
N GLU A 24 3.72 -4.49 17.36
CA GLU A 24 2.53 -4.11 18.11
C GLU A 24 1.31 -4.25 17.19
N PRO A 25 0.13 -4.66 17.68
CA PRO A 25 -1.06 -4.70 16.85
C PRO A 25 -1.24 -3.32 16.22
N GLN A 26 -1.04 -3.28 14.91
CA GLN A 26 -0.99 -2.11 14.05
C GLN A 26 -2.28 -1.32 14.23
N ARG A 27 -2.36 -0.39 15.20
CA ARG A 27 -3.43 0.60 15.26
C ARG A 27 -3.26 1.49 14.02
N ASN A 28 -3.92 1.08 12.95
CA ASN A 28 -4.05 1.69 11.62
C ASN A 28 -3.09 2.86 11.29
N SER A 29 -1.78 2.60 11.28
CA SER A 29 -0.79 3.61 10.85
C SER A 29 -1.09 4.14 9.44
N ASP A 30 -1.66 3.29 8.59
CA ASP A 30 -1.97 3.62 7.19
C ASP A 30 -3.17 4.58 7.11
N LEU A 31 -4.12 4.46 8.04
CA LEU A 31 -5.27 5.33 8.14
C LEU A 31 -4.89 6.74 8.61
N GLU A 32 -4.05 6.83 9.65
CA GLU A 32 -3.50 8.11 10.09
C GLU A 32 -2.62 8.74 9.01
N ARG A 33 -1.86 7.91 8.27
CA ARG A 33 -1.05 8.35 7.14
C ARG A 33 -1.92 8.92 6.03
N ALA A 34 -3.05 8.29 5.72
CA ALA A 34 -4.04 8.78 4.77
C ALA A 34 -4.64 10.13 5.24
N ASP A 35 -5.01 10.25 6.52
CA ASP A 35 -5.55 11.49 7.09
C ASP A 35 -4.59 12.67 7.00
N ARG A 36 -3.32 12.46 7.36
CA ARG A 36 -2.27 13.48 7.25
C ARG A 36 -2.09 13.97 5.81
N GLN A 37 -2.50 13.16 4.83
CA GLN A 37 -2.44 13.49 3.41
C GLN A 37 -3.78 14.00 2.85
N GLY A 38 -4.79 14.16 3.68
CA GLY A 38 -6.08 14.75 3.32
C GLY A 38 -7.13 13.75 2.83
N ALA A 39 -7.02 12.47 3.19
CA ALA A 39 -7.93 11.44 2.70
C ALA A 39 -9.34 11.70 3.22
N ARG A 40 -10.34 11.60 2.34
CA ARG A 40 -11.74 11.62 2.78
C ARG A 40 -12.08 10.32 3.48
N ARG A 41 -13.12 10.36 4.31
CA ARG A 41 -13.65 9.22 5.04
C ARG A 41 -15.01 8.82 4.51
N GLY A 42 -15.31 7.54 4.59
CA GLY A 42 -16.57 6.98 4.12
C GLY A 42 -16.92 5.68 4.81
N ARG A 43 -18.08 5.13 4.44
CA ARG A 43 -18.62 3.86 4.97
C ARG A 43 -17.77 2.67 4.53
N THR A 44 -17.10 2.77 3.39
CA THR A 44 -16.08 1.81 2.96
C THR A 44 -14.86 2.54 2.44
N GLN A 45 -13.67 2.04 2.78
CA GLN A 45 -12.41 2.67 2.42
C GLN A 45 -11.34 1.61 2.16
N VAL A 46 -10.55 1.79 1.11
CA VAL A 46 -9.41 0.93 0.75
C VAL A 46 -8.18 1.81 0.63
N ILE A 47 -7.19 1.53 1.47
CA ILE A 47 -5.96 2.32 1.57
C ILE A 47 -4.79 1.44 1.18
N LEU A 48 -4.04 1.84 0.16
CA LEU A 48 -2.74 1.27 -0.17
C LEU A 48 -1.66 2.13 0.48
N ALA A 49 -0.70 1.53 1.17
CA ALA A 49 0.43 2.23 1.78
C ALA A 49 1.73 1.45 1.57
N TRP A 50 2.81 2.17 1.28
CA TRP A 50 4.15 1.61 1.11
C TRP A 50 5.22 2.57 1.64
N ASP A 51 6.48 2.11 1.71
CA ASP A 51 7.55 2.80 2.45
C ASP A 51 8.79 3.08 1.58
N ASP A 52 8.58 3.27 0.27
CA ASP A 52 9.61 3.70 -0.70
C ASP A 52 9.03 4.73 -1.68
N ARG A 53 9.84 5.19 -2.65
CA ARG A 53 9.42 6.20 -3.64
C ARG A 53 8.88 5.62 -4.95
N ASN A 54 8.73 4.30 -5.07
CA ASN A 54 8.16 3.71 -6.27
C ASN A 54 6.70 4.16 -6.44
N ASP A 55 6.21 4.06 -7.67
CA ASP A 55 4.83 4.39 -8.03
C ASP A 55 4.01 3.10 -8.04
N LEU A 56 3.12 2.96 -7.04
CA LEU A 56 2.20 1.84 -6.95
C LEU A 56 0.78 2.36 -7.16
N ASP A 57 0.04 1.70 -8.05
CA ASP A 57 -1.36 2.05 -8.32
C ASP A 57 -2.30 1.12 -7.54
N LEU A 58 -3.28 1.71 -6.88
CA LEU A 58 -4.46 1.05 -6.34
C LEU A 58 -5.57 1.06 -7.38
N ALA A 59 -6.22 -0.09 -7.55
CA ALA A 59 -7.50 -0.15 -8.21
C ALA A 59 -8.53 -0.98 -7.45
N VAL A 60 -9.80 -0.58 -7.60
CA VAL A 60 -10.94 -1.33 -7.08
C VAL A 60 -11.86 -1.67 -8.24
N ILE A 61 -12.12 -2.96 -8.42
CA ILE A 61 -13.05 -3.46 -9.44
C ILE A 61 -14.41 -3.67 -8.78
N CYS A 62 -15.41 -2.93 -9.25
CA CYS A 62 -16.79 -2.97 -8.81
C CYS A 62 -17.46 -4.31 -9.19
N PRO A 63 -18.57 -4.68 -8.54
CA PRO A 63 -19.39 -5.83 -8.93
C PRO A 63 -19.89 -5.76 -10.38
N SER A 64 -20.14 -4.56 -10.89
CA SER A 64 -20.52 -4.29 -12.29
C SER A 64 -19.40 -4.58 -13.29
N GLY A 65 -18.15 -4.71 -12.82
CA GLY A 65 -16.95 -4.80 -13.66
C GLY A 65 -16.26 -3.46 -13.94
N GLU A 66 -16.88 -2.33 -13.55
CA GLU A 66 -16.22 -1.02 -13.59
C GLU A 66 -14.97 -1.00 -12.70
N ARG A 67 -13.97 -0.21 -13.08
CA ARG A 67 -12.70 -0.08 -12.36
C ARG A 67 -12.53 1.36 -11.89
N ILE A 68 -12.24 1.53 -10.60
CA ILE A 68 -11.77 2.77 -10.00
C ILE A 68 -10.24 2.70 -9.97
N ASP A 69 -9.55 3.59 -10.67
CA ASP A 69 -8.09 3.72 -10.70
C ASP A 69 -7.66 5.14 -11.11
N PHE A 70 -6.36 5.36 -11.34
CA PHE A 70 -5.85 6.67 -11.74
C PHE A 70 -6.46 7.21 -13.06
N ARG A 71 -6.92 6.32 -13.97
CA ARG A 71 -7.53 6.69 -15.25
C ARG A 71 -9.02 6.97 -15.10
N ASN A 72 -9.70 6.18 -14.28
CA ASN A 72 -11.11 6.35 -13.98
C ASN A 72 -11.29 6.55 -12.47
N ARG A 73 -11.09 7.80 -12.02
CA ARG A 73 -10.99 8.12 -10.60
C ARG A 73 -12.30 7.99 -9.81
N ALA A 74 -13.44 7.78 -10.47
CA ALA A 74 -14.72 7.57 -9.80
C ALA A 74 -15.63 6.64 -10.59
N ALA A 75 -16.16 5.62 -9.91
CA ALA A 75 -17.13 4.68 -10.46
C ALA A 75 -17.90 4.02 -9.31
N CYS A 76 -19.07 3.45 -9.60
CA CYS A 76 -19.88 2.68 -8.65
C CYS A 76 -20.05 3.30 -7.24
N GLY A 77 -20.06 4.64 -7.15
CA GLY A 77 -20.20 5.40 -5.90
C GLY A 77 -18.92 5.57 -5.07
N GLY A 78 -17.77 5.09 -5.56
CA GLY A 78 -16.46 5.28 -4.95
C GLY A 78 -15.57 6.22 -5.75
N ALA A 79 -14.51 6.73 -5.11
CA ALA A 79 -13.54 7.60 -5.74
C ALA A 79 -12.10 7.37 -5.23
N LEU A 80 -11.13 7.38 -6.14
CA LEU A 80 -9.69 7.48 -5.84
C LEU A 80 -9.34 8.95 -5.56
N ASP A 81 -9.16 9.30 -4.29
CA ASP A 81 -9.00 10.69 -3.85
C ASP A 81 -7.56 11.06 -3.45
N ILE A 82 -6.75 10.07 -3.07
CA ILE A 82 -5.31 10.20 -2.95
C ILE A 82 -4.64 9.18 -3.86
N ASP A 83 -3.64 9.67 -4.56
CA ASP A 83 -2.79 8.96 -5.51
C ASP A 83 -1.40 9.63 -5.37
N ARG A 84 -0.42 8.88 -4.89
CA ARG A 84 0.90 9.41 -4.49
C ARG A 84 2.00 8.71 -5.24
N ASN A 85 3.03 9.50 -5.54
CA ASN A 85 4.15 9.14 -6.41
C ASN A 85 3.79 8.98 -7.89
N ALA A 86 2.56 9.34 -8.28
CA ALA A 86 2.17 9.48 -9.67
C ALA A 86 3.24 10.20 -10.50
N THR A 87 3.54 9.61 -11.66
CA THR A 87 4.51 10.14 -12.61
C THR A 87 4.33 11.64 -12.88
N GLY A 88 5.40 12.42 -12.69
CA GLY A 88 5.41 13.88 -12.89
C GLY A 88 4.96 14.71 -11.68
N GLY A 89 4.53 14.07 -10.60
CA GLY A 89 4.20 14.71 -9.32
C GLY A 89 5.34 14.68 -8.29
N PRO A 90 5.14 15.31 -7.12
CA PRO A 90 6.06 15.19 -5.99
C PRO A 90 6.05 13.76 -5.42
N THR A 91 7.23 13.24 -5.07
CA THR A 91 7.38 11.91 -4.46
C THR A 91 7.64 11.97 -2.96
N THR A 92 7.25 10.92 -2.25
CA THR A 92 7.47 10.75 -0.80
C THR A 92 7.89 9.30 -0.49
N ARG A 93 8.52 9.09 0.67
CA ARG A 93 8.85 7.75 1.22
C ARG A 93 7.74 7.19 2.12
N THR A 94 6.68 7.94 2.36
CA THR A 94 5.48 7.48 3.09
C THR A 94 4.21 7.64 2.23
N PRO A 95 4.20 7.16 0.98
CA PRO A 95 3.08 7.31 0.08
C PRO A 95 1.86 6.50 0.54
N VAL A 96 0.69 6.96 0.08
CA VAL A 96 -0.59 6.28 0.21
C VAL A 96 -1.43 6.53 -1.03
N GLU A 97 -2.25 5.55 -1.38
CA GLU A 97 -3.43 5.76 -2.22
C GLU A 97 -4.69 5.42 -1.45
N ASN A 98 -5.79 6.09 -1.78
CA ASN A 98 -7.06 5.91 -1.08
C ASN A 98 -8.24 5.89 -2.05
N VAL A 99 -8.98 4.78 -2.04
CA VAL A 99 -10.32 4.69 -2.61
C VAL A 99 -11.34 4.75 -1.49
N VAL A 100 -12.28 5.68 -1.58
CA VAL A 100 -13.31 5.91 -0.57
C VAL A 100 -14.71 5.85 -1.17
N PHE A 101 -15.62 5.20 -0.47
CA PHE A 101 -17.06 5.22 -0.71
C PHE A 101 -17.72 5.96 0.46
N GLU A 102 -18.05 7.23 0.24
CA GLU A 102 -18.65 8.09 1.26
C GLU A 102 -20.03 7.57 1.70
N ASN A 103 -20.79 7.03 0.73
CA ASN A 103 -22.09 6.40 0.94
C ASN A 103 -21.98 4.86 0.90
N ASN A 104 -23.11 4.17 1.06
CA ASN A 104 -23.14 2.72 0.88
C ASN A 104 -22.79 2.37 -0.57
N PRO A 105 -21.73 1.57 -0.82
CA PRO A 105 -21.47 1.05 -2.15
C PRO A 105 -22.62 0.13 -2.58
N ALA A 106 -22.73 -0.13 -3.89
CA ALA A 106 -23.68 -1.14 -4.37
C ALA A 106 -23.35 -2.52 -3.76
N PRO A 107 -24.35 -3.36 -3.43
CA PRO A 107 -24.12 -4.72 -2.97
C PRO A 107 -23.32 -5.55 -3.99
N GLY A 108 -22.51 -6.47 -3.47
CA GLY A 108 -21.73 -7.40 -4.28
C GLY A 108 -20.25 -7.48 -3.89
N ARG A 109 -19.50 -8.23 -4.68
CA ARG A 109 -18.08 -8.52 -4.44
C ARG A 109 -17.20 -7.53 -5.20
N TYR A 110 -16.34 -6.84 -4.46
CA TYR A 110 -15.34 -5.91 -4.96
C TYR A 110 -13.97 -6.56 -4.89
N ARG A 111 -13.13 -6.33 -5.90
CA ARG A 111 -11.73 -6.83 -5.92
C ARG A 111 -10.77 -5.66 -5.79
N VAL A 112 -9.73 -5.83 -4.99
CA VAL A 112 -8.65 -4.86 -4.80
C VAL A 112 -7.44 -5.32 -5.58
N VAL A 113 -6.88 -4.42 -6.37
CA VAL A 113 -5.74 -4.65 -7.25
C VAL A 113 -4.63 -3.69 -6.88
N VAL A 114 -3.38 -4.17 -6.91
CA VAL A 114 -2.18 -3.35 -6.73
C VAL A 114 -1.24 -3.59 -7.89
N ASP A 115 -0.86 -2.53 -8.57
CA ASP A 115 0.06 -2.57 -9.72
C ASP A 115 1.35 -1.83 -9.42
N TYR A 116 2.45 -2.33 -9.99
CA TYR A 116 3.73 -1.63 -9.98
C TYR A 116 3.83 -0.78 -11.26
N PHE A 117 3.66 0.54 -11.14
CA PHE A 117 3.58 1.42 -12.30
C PHE A 117 4.96 1.88 -12.76
N ASP A 118 5.71 2.55 -11.89
CA ASP A 118 7.02 3.12 -12.20
C ASP A 118 8.02 2.93 -11.06
N ARG A 119 9.31 2.91 -11.44
CA ARG A 119 10.42 2.66 -10.52
C ARG A 119 11.13 3.97 -10.15
N ALA A 120 11.44 4.09 -8.86
CA ALA A 120 12.31 5.11 -8.30
C ALA A 120 13.42 4.50 -7.43
N ASP A 121 13.09 3.54 -6.57
CA ASP A 121 13.97 2.99 -5.54
C ASP A 121 14.34 1.50 -5.75
N GLY A 122 13.67 0.77 -6.66
CA GLY A 122 14.02 -0.64 -6.92
C GLY A 122 13.10 -1.34 -7.93
N PRO A 123 13.17 -2.69 -8.02
CA PRO A 123 12.24 -3.50 -8.83
C PRO A 123 11.08 -4.09 -8.03
N THR A 124 11.05 -3.91 -6.70
CA THR A 124 10.03 -4.48 -5.81
C THR A 124 9.68 -3.52 -4.68
N THR A 125 8.42 -3.50 -4.27
CA THR A 125 7.92 -2.67 -3.16
C THR A 125 7.02 -3.50 -2.24
N PRO A 126 7.41 -3.71 -0.97
CA PRO A 126 6.50 -4.19 0.05
C PRO A 126 5.36 -3.18 0.28
N TYR A 127 4.14 -3.67 0.40
CA TYR A 127 2.96 -2.81 0.61
C TYR A 127 2.02 -3.39 1.67
N ARG A 128 1.13 -2.52 2.14
CA ARG A 128 -0.04 -2.85 2.97
C ARG A 128 -1.29 -2.30 2.30
N VAL A 129 -2.35 -3.10 2.28
CA VAL A 129 -3.70 -2.70 1.88
C VAL A 129 -4.61 -2.82 3.10
N THR A 130 -5.18 -1.71 3.54
CA THR A 130 -6.15 -1.66 4.64
C THR A 130 -7.56 -1.48 4.07
N ILE A 131 -8.44 -2.46 4.30
CA ILE A 131 -9.86 -2.42 3.93
C ILE A 131 -10.68 -2.15 5.18
N ARG A 132 -11.46 -1.07 5.14
CA ARG A 132 -12.33 -0.63 6.23
C ARG A 132 -13.78 -0.64 5.76
N GLN A 133 -14.65 -1.22 6.58
CA GLN A 133 -16.10 -1.18 6.37
C GLN A 133 -16.76 -0.79 7.70
N GLU A 134 -17.67 0.18 7.68
CA GLU A 134 -18.36 0.63 8.88
C GLU A 134 -19.01 -0.54 9.61
N GLY A 135 -18.74 -0.66 10.91
CA GLY A 135 -19.27 -1.75 11.74
C GLY A 135 -18.51 -3.09 11.62
N GLN A 136 -17.44 -3.15 10.83
CA GLN A 136 -16.56 -4.33 10.73
C GLN A 136 -15.16 -3.99 11.26
N PRO A 137 -14.41 -4.99 11.76
CA PRO A 137 -12.99 -4.80 12.05
C PRO A 137 -12.22 -4.54 10.76
N ASP A 138 -11.23 -3.65 10.83
CA ASP A 138 -10.37 -3.35 9.70
C ASP A 138 -9.54 -4.59 9.31
N ARG A 139 -9.39 -4.81 8.00
CA ARG A 139 -8.63 -5.93 7.44
C ARG A 139 -7.38 -5.40 6.77
N VAL A 140 -6.22 -5.89 7.19
CA VAL A 140 -4.93 -5.52 6.59
C VAL A 140 -4.38 -6.70 5.80
N ILE A 141 -4.01 -6.44 4.55
CA ILE A 141 -3.37 -7.40 3.64
C ILE A 141 -1.98 -6.88 3.33
N THR A 142 -0.96 -7.73 3.49
CA THR A 142 0.42 -7.39 3.13
C THR A 142 0.83 -8.10 1.84
N GLY A 143 1.76 -7.51 1.11
CA GLY A 143 2.28 -8.12 -0.10
C GLY A 143 3.53 -7.43 -0.63
N THR A 144 3.94 -7.81 -1.84
CA THR A 144 5.10 -7.22 -2.52
C THR A 144 4.77 -7.05 -3.99
N ALA A 145 4.68 -5.80 -4.43
CA ALA A 145 4.53 -5.43 -5.82
C ALA A 145 5.88 -5.63 -6.52
N ARG A 146 5.85 -6.08 -7.77
CA ARG A 146 7.06 -6.35 -8.56
C ARG A 146 6.94 -5.68 -9.92
N GLN A 147 8.02 -5.08 -10.38
CA GLN A 147 8.09 -4.46 -11.71
C GLN A 147 7.68 -5.48 -12.78
N GLY A 148 6.81 -5.06 -13.70
CA GLY A 148 6.32 -5.89 -14.80
C GLY A 148 5.17 -6.83 -14.44
N VAL A 149 4.78 -6.92 -13.17
CA VAL A 149 3.56 -7.61 -12.73
C VAL A 149 2.43 -6.59 -12.62
N ARG A 150 1.31 -6.87 -13.29
CA ARG A 150 0.12 -6.02 -13.33
C ARG A 150 -1.15 -6.85 -13.16
N ASP A 151 -2.24 -6.17 -12.87
CA ASP A 151 -3.57 -6.68 -12.56
C ASP A 151 -3.56 -7.72 -11.42
N GLN A 152 -2.67 -7.54 -10.44
CA GLN A 152 -2.58 -8.44 -9.30
C GLN A 152 -3.75 -8.18 -8.33
N VAL A 153 -4.75 -9.07 -8.33
CA VAL A 153 -5.78 -9.07 -7.28
C VAL A 153 -5.15 -9.50 -5.96
N VAL A 154 -5.13 -8.59 -4.99
CA VAL A 154 -4.50 -8.81 -3.68
C VAL A 154 -5.51 -9.10 -2.59
N GLY A 155 -6.78 -8.75 -2.81
CA GLY A 155 -7.83 -8.93 -1.83
C GLY A 155 -9.21 -8.63 -2.38
N GLU A 156 -10.21 -8.85 -1.54
CA GLU A 156 -11.61 -8.59 -1.86
C GLU A 156 -12.41 -8.24 -0.61
N PHE A 157 -13.52 -7.55 -0.82
CA PHE A 157 -14.54 -7.28 0.18
C PHE A 157 -15.93 -7.39 -0.43
N THR A 158 -16.91 -7.64 0.43
CA THR A 158 -18.31 -7.80 0.03
C THR A 158 -19.14 -6.76 0.73
N VAL A 159 -20.04 -6.15 -0.02
CA VAL A 159 -21.12 -5.33 0.53
C VAL A 159 -22.40 -6.17 0.48
N PRO A 160 -23.08 -6.39 1.62
CA PRO A 160 -24.27 -7.24 1.69
C PRO A 160 -25.47 -6.67 0.95
#